data_AF-A0A975D2F5-F1
#
_entry.id   AF-A0A975D2F5-F1
#
_cell.length_a   1.000
_cell.length_b   1.000
_cell.length_c   1.000
_cell.angle_alpha   90.00
_cell.angle_beta   90.00
_cell.angle_gamma   90.00
#
_symmetry.space_group_name_H-M   'P 1'
#
loop_
_entity.id
_entity.type
_entity.pdbx_description
1 polymer ?
#
loop_
_entity_poly.entity_id
_entity_poly.type
_entity_poly.pdbx_seq_one_letter_code
_entity_poly.pdbx_strand_id
1 'polypeptide(L)' 'MTSDQVSAEPLDAFHRHEALHTAHIVAEMFDRYVADHPFVGTDPELKDAASRLSAGLHGLYQAIASKE' A
#
# COMPACT_ATOMS: atom_id res chain seq x y z
N MET A 1 8.96 -32.23 9.83
CA MET A 1 8.40 -30.94 9.39
C MET A 1 9.49 -29.91 9.59
N THR A 2 10.31 -29.70 8.56
CA THR A 2 11.42 -28.74 8.60
C THR A 2 10.83 -27.34 8.51
N SER A 3 11.03 -26.57 9.58
CA SER A 3 10.84 -25.13 9.57
C SER A 3 11.81 -24.56 8.54
N ASP A 4 11.32 -24.15 7.38
CA ASP A 4 12.10 -23.35 6.44
C ASP A 4 12.41 -22.03 7.14
N GLN A 5 13.60 -21.95 7.75
CA GLN A 5 14.18 -20.69 8.13
C GLN A 5 14.55 -19.99 6.82
N VAL A 6 13.67 -19.09 6.38
CA VAL A 6 14.02 -18.09 5.37
C VAL A 6 15.20 -17.32 5.97
N SER A 7 16.39 -17.55 5.45
CA SER A 7 17.57 -16.75 5.76
C SER A 7 17.23 -15.31 5.42
N ALA A 8 17.12 -14.44 6.43
CA ALA A 8 16.90 -13.02 6.25
C ALA A 8 18.17 -12.41 5.66
N GLU A 9 18.30 -12.48 4.33
CA GLU A 9 19.29 -11.69 3.62
C GLU A 9 19.06 -10.21 3.94
N PRO A 10 20.13 -9.41 4.12
CA PRO A 10 19.99 -7.98 4.34
C PRO A 10 19.22 -7.35 3.18
N LEU A 11 18.08 -6.72 3.48
CA LEU A 11 17.32 -5.98 2.49
C LEU A 11 18.15 -4.77 2.04
N ASP A 12 18.41 -4.67 0.75
CA ASP A 12 19.20 -3.60 0.14
C ASP A 12 18.32 -2.50 -0.49
N ALA A 13 18.97 -1.55 -1.17
CA ALA A 13 18.30 -0.45 -1.85
C ALA A 13 17.32 -0.91 -2.95
N PHE A 14 17.57 -2.07 -3.58
CA PHE A 14 16.68 -2.63 -4.58
C PHE A 14 15.40 -3.17 -3.93
N HIS A 15 15.51 -3.88 -2.80
CA HIS A 15 14.34 -4.34 -2.05
C HIS A 15 13.44 -3.18 -1.61
N ARG A 16 14.03 -2.06 -1.17
CA ARG A 16 13.28 -0.84 -0.87
C ARG A 16 12.61 -0.27 -2.12
N HIS A 17 13.30 -0.23 -3.26
CA HIS A 17 12.74 0.24 -4.52
C HIS A 17 11.50 -0.57 -4.93
N GLU A 18 11.59 -1.90 -4.90
CA GLU A 18 10.47 -2.79 -5.23
C GLU A 18 9.29 -2.60 -4.29
N ALA A 19 9.55 -2.46 -2.99
CA ALA A 19 8.51 -2.18 -2.00
C ALA A 19 7.83 -0.83 -2.25
N LEU A 20 8.61 0.21 -2.55
CA LEU A 20 8.11 1.55 -2.86
C LEU A 20 7.26 1.56 -4.14
N HIS A 21 7.76 0.92 -5.20
CA HIS A 21 7.08 0.82 -6.48
C HIS A 21 5.75 0.06 -6.34
N THR A 22 5.77 -1.08 -5.66
CA THR A 22 4.57 -1.90 -5.44
C THR A 22 3.55 -1.17 -4.58
N ALA A 23 3.98 -0.49 -3.51
CA ALA A 23 3.09 0.32 -2.67
C ALA A 23 2.38 1.41 -3.47
N HIS A 24 3.10 2.09 -4.37
CA HIS A 24 2.51 3.08 -5.27
C HIS A 24 1.45 2.46 -6.20
N ILE A 25 1.76 1.32 -6.85
CA ILE A 25 0.80 0.64 -7.73
C ILE A 25 -0.49 0.28 -6.98
N VAL A 26 -0.37 -0.30 -5.78
CA VAL A 26 -1.53 -0.71 -4.99
C VAL A 26 -2.38 0.50 -4.58
N ALA A 27 -1.75 1.60 -4.16
CA ALA A 27 -2.45 2.84 -3.83
C ALA A 27 -3.25 3.38 -5.03
N GLU A 28 -2.60 3.50 -6.20
CA GLU A 28 -3.25 3.99 -7.43
C GLU A 28 -4.40 3.09 -7.90
N MET A 29 -4.22 1.77 -7.81
CA MET A 29 -5.29 0.83 -8.17
C MET A 29 -6.48 0.93 -7.21
N PHE A 30 -6.23 1.03 -5.91
CA PHE A 30 -7.30 1.19 -4.92
C PHE A 30 -8.08 2.49 -5.15
N ASP A 31 -7.37 3.61 -5.32
CA ASP A 31 -7.98 4.91 -5.55
C ASP A 31 -8.88 4.88 -6.79
N ARG A 32 -8.31 4.43 -7.92
CA ARG A 32 -9.00 4.43 -9.21
C ARG A 32 -10.23 3.51 -9.27
N TYR A 33 -10.15 2.32 -8.69
CA TYR A 33 -11.17 1.28 -8.89
C TYR A 33 -12.12 1.12 -7.71
N VAL A 34 -11.75 1.60 -6.52
CA VAL A 34 -12.55 1.44 -5.30
C VAL A 34 -12.91 2.79 -4.72
N ALA A 35 -11.93 3.62 -4.37
CA ALA A 35 -12.21 4.87 -3.66
C ALA A 35 -13.05 5.85 -4.50
N ASP A 36 -12.72 5.96 -5.79
CA ASP A 36 -13.43 6.82 -6.75
C ASP A 36 -14.68 6.17 -7.35
N HIS A 37 -15.03 4.94 -6.97
CA HIS A 37 -16.18 4.26 -7.52
C HIS A 37 -17.49 4.95 -7.07
N PRO A 38 -18.45 5.23 -7.99
CA PRO A 38 -19.69 5.96 -7.63
C PRO A 38 -20.46 5.34 -6.46
N PHE A 39 -20.55 4.01 -6.41
CA PHE A 39 -21.20 3.29 -5.31
C PHE A 39 -20.57 3.62 -3.94
N VAL A 40 -19.24 3.71 -3.86
CA VAL A 40 -18.53 4.10 -2.63
C VAL A 40 -18.74 5.57 -2.33
N GLY A 41 -18.72 6.43 -3.34
CA GLY A 41 -18.90 7.87 -3.18
C GLY A 41 -20.30 8.31 -2.75
N THR A 42 -21.33 7.51 -3.04
CA THR A 42 -22.73 7.81 -2.67
C THR A 42 -23.08 7.48 -1.21
N ASP A 43 -22.30 6.62 -0.56
CA ASP A 43 -22.51 6.23 0.82
C ASP A 43 -21.47 6.93 1.72
N PRO A 44 -21.88 7.75 2.71
CA PRO A 44 -20.94 8.49 3.55
C PRO A 44 -19.99 7.61 4.37
N GLU A 45 -20.45 6.45 4.84
CA GLU A 45 -19.63 5.52 5.64
C GLU A 45 -18.58 4.84 4.76
N LEU A 46 -18.98 4.38 3.58
CA LEU A 46 -18.05 3.79 2.61
C LEU A 46 -17.04 4.81 2.10
N LYS A 47 -17.48 6.04 1.82
CA LYS A 47 -16.58 7.13 1.40
C LYS A 47 -15.53 7.44 2.46
N ASP A 48 -15.92 7.51 3.73
CA ASP A 48 -14.99 7.71 4.85
C ASP A 48 -14.03 6.53 5.01
N ALA A 49 -14.53 5.29 4.92
CA ALA A 49 -13.70 4.09 4.96
C ALA A 49 -12.67 4.07 3.82
N ALA A 50 -13.09 4.37 2.59
CA ALA A 50 -12.20 4.43 1.43
C ALA A 50 -11.16 5.55 1.55
N SER A 51 -11.56 6.72 2.04
CA SER A 51 -10.64 7.84 2.26
C SER A 51 -9.53 7.48 3.27
N ARG A 52 -9.88 6.78 4.35
CA ARG A 52 -8.91 6.31 5.36
C ARG A 52 -7.96 5.24 4.79
N LEU A 53 -8.47 4.32 3.98
CA LEU A 53 -7.66 3.30 3.33
C LEU A 53 -6.68 3.91 2.31
N SER A 54 -7.15 4.81 1.46
CA SER A 54 -6.32 5.56 0.51
C SER A 54 -5.19 6.29 1.25
N ALA A 55 -5.53 7.05 2.29
CA ALA A 55 -4.54 7.75 3.13
C ALA A 55 -3.53 6.78 3.79
N GLY A 56 -3.97 5.59 4.19
CA GLY A 56 -3.10 4.55 4.75
C GLY A 56 -2.12 3.97 3.72
N LEU A 57 -2.59 3.69 2.49
CA LEU A 57 -1.75 3.18 1.41
C LEU A 57 -0.69 4.19 0.98
N HIS A 58 -1.08 5.45 0.78
CA HIS A 58 -0.15 6.55 0.51
C HIS A 58 0.78 6.82 1.69
N GLY A 59 0.28 6.71 2.92
CA GLY A 59 1.09 6.81 4.13
C GLY A 59 2.18 5.74 4.20
N LEU A 60 1.88 4.50 3.82
CA LEU A 60 2.88 3.42 3.72
C LEU A 60 3.92 3.71 2.65
N TYR A 61 3.50 4.17 1.46
CA TYR A 61 4.42 4.61 0.40
C TYR A 61 5.41 5.67 0.92
N GLN A 62 4.92 6.71 1.61
CA GLN A 62 5.78 7.75 2.19
C GLN A 62 6.68 7.20 3.29
N ALA A 63 6.18 6.29 4.13
CA ALA A 63 6.97 5.67 5.19
C ALA A 63 8.15 4.88 4.61
N ILE A 64 7.94 4.13 3.52
CA ILE A 64 9.01 3.41 2.80
C ILE A 64 10.01 4.40 2.20
N ALA A 65 9.52 5.47 1.55
CA ALA A 65 10.38 6.49 0.94
C ALA A 65 11.32 7.17 1.94
N SER A 66 10.87 7.31 3.20
CA SER A 66 11.65 7.94 4.28
C SER A 66 12.73 7.06 4.93
N LYS A 67 12.83 5.78 4.57
CA LYS A 67 13.86 4.86 5.09
C LYS A 67 15.09 4.89 4.18
N GLU A 68 15.98 5.85 4.43
CA GLU A 68 17.31 5.89 3.81
C GLU A 68 18.21 4.74 4.27
#